data_AF-A0A6C0BJ82-F1
#
_entry.id   AF-A0A6C0BJ82-F1
#
_cell.length_a   1.000
_cell.length_b   1.000
_cell.length_c   1.000
_cell.angle_alpha   90.00
_cell.angle_beta   90.00
_cell.angle_gamma   90.00
#
_symmetry.space_group_name_H-M   'P 1'
#
loop_
_entity.id
_entity.type
_entity.pdbx_description
1 polymer ?
#
loop_
_entity_poly.entity_id
_entity_poly.type
_entity_poly.pdbx_seq_one_letter_code
_entity_poly.pdbx_strand_id
1 'polypeptide(L)'
;MSSMSANLTFFLMAISGSALAGYYVKKNFYDMTFVESDLDHEKYLVRNLPDKKEAADRLAEVRRRTLLLMKHFKQTNSTNQIALDILKNFDAAPIRFSESTPDSSYTSYTLNKGEKMYVCLRQKNATQDLVSANVLTFVTLHELGHIGTREIGHTPLFWNNFAWILKQAEELGIYEYQDFAEHPVEYCGISITDQPKYKENSIDAKAKSQ
;
A
#
# COMPACT_ATOMS: atom_id res chain seq x y z
N MET A 1 41.48 9.87 40.05
CA MET A 1 41.19 9.99 38.59
C MET A 1 40.78 8.66 37.95
N SER A 2 41.29 7.50 38.40
CA SER A 2 40.96 6.17 37.83
C SER A 2 39.55 5.64 38.13
N SER A 3 38.95 5.98 39.28
CA SER A 3 37.59 5.53 39.65
C SER A 3 36.49 6.24 38.86
N MET A 4 36.70 7.53 38.55
CA MET A 4 35.73 8.36 37.83
C MET A 4 35.64 7.95 36.35
N SER A 5 36.76 7.54 35.74
CA SER A 5 36.77 7.01 34.37
C SER A 5 36.08 5.65 34.28
N ALA A 6 36.27 4.76 35.27
CA ALA A 6 35.61 3.46 35.31
C ALA A 6 34.08 3.60 35.43
N ASN A 7 33.59 4.45 36.35
CA ASN A 7 32.16 4.70 36.52
C ASN A 7 31.50 5.29 35.26
N LEU A 8 32.19 6.21 34.57
CA LEU A 8 31.70 6.76 33.31
C LEU A 8 31.63 5.69 32.21
N THR A 9 32.60 4.77 32.17
CA THR A 9 32.62 3.70 31.16
C THR A 9 31.51 2.67 31.43
N PHE A 10 31.26 2.31 32.69
CA PHE A 10 30.11 1.45 33.05
C PHE A 10 28.77 2.09 32.70
N PHE A 11 28.61 3.40 32.95
CA PHE A 11 27.39 4.12 32.60
C PHE A 11 27.15 4.15 31.09
N LEU A 12 28.19 4.40 30.28
CA LEU A 12 28.10 4.37 28.81
C LEU A 12 27.81 2.96 28.27
N MET A 13 28.40 1.92 28.85
CA MET A 13 28.09 0.53 28.52
C MET A 13 26.63 0.16 28.87
N ALA A 14 26.11 0.64 29.99
CA ALA A 14 24.72 0.41 30.38
C ALA A 14 23.72 1.13 29.46
N ILE A 15 24.00 2.37 29.04
CA ILE A 15 23.17 3.10 28.08
C ILE A 15 23.17 2.41 26.72
N SER A 16 24.36 2.08 26.20
CA SER A 16 24.48 1.41 24.90
C SER A 16 23.84 0.01 24.91
N GLY A 17 24.01 -0.75 25.99
CA GLY A 17 23.33 -2.03 26.19
C GLY A 17 21.81 -1.91 26.25
N SER A 18 21.28 -0.89 26.94
CA SER A 18 19.84 -0.64 27.03
C SER A 18 19.26 -0.16 25.70
N ALA A 19 19.98 0.68 24.96
CA ALA A 19 19.59 1.12 23.61
C ALA A 19 19.60 -0.05 22.62
N LEU A 20 20.61 -0.94 22.71
CA LEU A 20 20.71 -2.13 21.88
C LEU A 20 19.59 -3.14 22.21
N ALA A 21 19.32 -3.37 23.50
CA ALA A 21 18.21 -4.20 23.93
C ALA A 21 16.87 -3.61 23.47
N GLY A 22 16.65 -2.30 23.68
CA GLY A 22 15.47 -1.60 23.16
C GLY A 22 15.32 -1.72 21.65
N TYR A 23 16.42 -1.66 20.89
CA TYR A 23 16.45 -1.89 19.45
C TYR A 23 16.06 -3.33 19.07
N TYR A 24 16.62 -4.35 19.74
CA TYR A 24 16.28 -5.76 19.50
C TYR A 24 14.84 -6.09 19.88
N VAL A 25 14.35 -5.57 21.00
CA VAL A 25 12.94 -5.72 21.39
C VAL A 25 12.06 -5.03 20.35
N LYS A 26 12.36 -3.78 19.94
CA LYS A 26 11.66 -3.05 18.85
C LYS A 26 11.58 -3.85 17.55
N LYS A 27 12.71 -4.42 17.12
CA LYS A 27 12.78 -5.23 15.89
C LYS A 27 11.93 -6.50 15.96
N ASN A 28 11.69 -7.04 17.16
CA ASN A 28 10.89 -8.23 17.40
C ASN A 28 9.43 -7.96 17.80
N PHE A 29 8.96 -6.70 17.84
CA PHE A 29 7.63 -6.39 18.41
C PHE A 29 6.45 -6.84 17.54
N TYR A 30 6.63 -6.98 16.23
CA TYR A 30 5.55 -7.39 15.33
C TYR A 30 5.95 -8.68 14.61
N ASP A 31 5.41 -9.78 15.12
CA ASP A 31 5.57 -11.10 14.53
C ASP A 31 4.87 -11.16 13.17
N MET A 32 5.62 -11.52 12.13
CA MET A 32 5.16 -11.59 10.73
C MET A 32 5.35 -13.01 10.23
N THR A 33 4.45 -13.48 9.39
CA THR A 33 4.49 -14.84 8.87
C THR A 33 3.94 -14.92 7.45
N PHE A 34 4.43 -15.90 6.69
CA PHE A 34 3.90 -16.19 5.36
C PHE A 34 2.70 -17.13 5.48
N VAL A 35 1.57 -16.71 4.91
CA VAL A 35 0.34 -17.49 4.91
C VAL A 35 -0.14 -17.66 3.47
N GLU A 36 -0.56 -18.87 3.11
CA GLU A 36 -1.12 -19.18 1.80
C GLU A 36 -2.59 -18.73 1.71
N SER A 37 -2.95 -18.07 0.63
CA SER A 37 -4.33 -17.68 0.36
C SER A 37 -5.13 -18.82 -0.24
N ASP A 38 -6.42 -18.93 0.12
CA ASP A 38 -7.36 -19.88 -0.48
C ASP A 38 -7.91 -19.34 -1.81
N LEU A 39 -7.72 -18.04 -2.08
CA LEU A 39 -8.23 -17.38 -3.28
C LEU A 39 -7.32 -17.60 -4.49
N ASP A 40 -6.01 -17.65 -4.30
CA ASP A 40 -5.06 -17.81 -5.41
C ASP A 40 -3.90 -18.78 -5.14
N HIS A 41 -3.86 -19.42 -3.97
CA HIS A 41 -2.82 -20.37 -3.55
C HIS A 41 -1.40 -19.78 -3.51
N GLU A 42 -1.29 -18.45 -3.44
CA GLU A 42 -0.02 -17.75 -3.27
C GLU A 42 0.23 -17.40 -1.80
N LYS A 43 1.50 -17.17 -1.46
CA LYS A 43 1.90 -16.82 -0.08
C LYS A 43 2.10 -15.33 0.09
N TYR A 44 1.53 -14.80 1.16
CA TYR A 44 1.58 -13.39 1.52
C TYR A 44 2.21 -13.19 2.90
N LEU A 45 3.05 -12.17 3.03
CA LEU A 45 3.62 -11.78 4.33
C LEU A 45 2.63 -10.91 5.08
N VAL A 46 2.10 -11.44 6.18
CA VAL A 46 1.08 -10.80 7.03
C VAL A 46 1.49 -10.86 8.50
N ARG A 47 0.81 -10.09 9.35
CA ARG A 47 1.00 -10.15 10.81
C ARG A 47 0.54 -11.51 11.33
N ASN A 48 1.31 -12.12 12.23
CA ASN A 48 1.00 -13.40 12.85
C ASN A 48 -0.07 -13.25 13.95
N LEU A 49 -1.29 -12.94 13.54
CA LEU A 49 -2.47 -12.81 14.39
C LEU A 49 -3.46 -13.97 14.16
N PRO A 50 -4.46 -14.18 15.04
CA PRO A 50 -5.43 -15.27 14.87
C PRO A 50 -6.15 -15.31 13.52
N ASP A 51 -6.40 -14.13 12.92
CA ASP A 51 -7.08 -13.92 11.64
C ASP A 51 -6.11 -13.75 10.45
N LYS A 52 -4.84 -14.13 10.60
CA LYS A 52 -3.81 -14.03 9.53
C LYS A 52 -4.20 -14.71 8.21
N LYS A 53 -5.07 -15.72 8.25
CA LYS A 53 -5.61 -16.36 7.06
C LYS A 53 -6.48 -15.39 6.25
N GLU A 54 -7.42 -14.73 6.93
CA GLU A 54 -8.28 -13.72 6.33
C GLU A 54 -7.45 -12.53 5.83
N ALA A 55 -6.41 -12.11 6.56
CA ALA A 55 -5.49 -11.08 6.10
C ALA A 55 -4.77 -11.45 4.78
N ALA A 56 -4.30 -12.69 4.65
CA ALA A 56 -3.67 -13.18 3.43
C ALA A 56 -4.67 -13.25 2.26
N ASP A 57 -5.89 -13.72 2.52
CA ASP A 57 -6.97 -13.72 1.53
C ASP A 57 -7.35 -12.30 1.11
N ARG A 58 -7.31 -11.34 2.03
CA ARG A 58 -7.53 -9.93 1.74
C ARG A 58 -6.47 -9.40 0.75
N LEU A 59 -5.18 -9.70 0.96
CA LEU A 59 -4.12 -9.31 0.03
C LEU A 59 -4.26 -9.99 -1.34
N ALA A 60 -4.61 -11.27 -1.36
CA ALA A 60 -4.88 -11.98 -2.61
C ALA A 60 -6.02 -11.34 -3.39
N GLU A 61 -7.11 -10.92 -2.71
CA GLU A 61 -8.21 -10.21 -3.34
C GLU A 61 -7.76 -8.87 -3.94
N VAL A 62 -6.99 -8.05 -3.20
CA VAL A 62 -6.40 -6.81 -3.73
C VAL A 62 -5.60 -7.10 -4.98
N ARG A 63 -4.68 -8.07 -4.89
CA ARG A 63 -3.76 -8.42 -5.98
C ARG A 63 -4.53 -8.87 -7.22
N ARG A 64 -5.57 -9.69 -7.07
CA ARG A 64 -6.41 -10.14 -8.20
C ARG A 64 -7.08 -8.96 -8.91
N ARG A 65 -7.58 -7.96 -8.15
CA ARG A 65 -8.13 -6.72 -8.71
C ARG A 65 -7.05 -5.91 -9.45
N THR A 66 -5.86 -5.77 -8.86
CA THR A 66 -4.71 -5.12 -9.51
C THR A 66 -4.27 -5.83 -10.80
N LEU A 67 -4.20 -7.16 -10.79
CA LEU A 67 -3.87 -7.95 -11.98
C LEU A 67 -4.90 -7.77 -13.08
N LEU A 68 -6.20 -7.69 -12.74
CA LEU A 68 -7.25 -7.45 -13.72
C LEU A 68 -7.09 -6.08 -14.38
N LEU A 69 -6.82 -5.02 -13.60
CA LEU A 69 -6.52 -3.69 -14.13
C LEU A 69 -5.31 -3.69 -15.07
N MET A 70 -4.21 -4.29 -14.65
CA MET A 70 -3.00 -4.36 -15.47
C MET A 70 -3.21 -5.18 -16.75
N LYS A 71 -3.98 -6.27 -16.66
CA LYS A 71 -4.37 -7.07 -17.82
C LYS A 71 -5.22 -6.23 -18.79
N HIS A 72 -6.18 -5.46 -18.29
CA HIS A 72 -6.97 -4.52 -19.09
C HIS A 72 -6.08 -3.51 -19.83
N PHE A 73 -5.09 -2.90 -19.16
CA PHE A 73 -4.14 -1.98 -19.80
C PHE A 73 -3.34 -2.64 -20.94
N LYS A 74 -2.91 -3.90 -20.74
CA LYS A 74 -2.21 -4.68 -21.79
C LYS A 74 -3.13 -5.03 -22.95
N GLN A 75 -4.35 -5.49 -22.68
CA GLN A 75 -5.29 -5.98 -23.70
C GLN A 75 -5.90 -4.86 -24.54
N THR A 76 -6.10 -3.69 -23.94
CA THR A 76 -6.60 -2.49 -24.65
C THR A 76 -5.49 -1.78 -25.44
N ASN A 77 -4.24 -2.26 -25.40
CA ASN A 77 -3.06 -1.57 -25.93
C ASN A 77 -3.06 -0.10 -25.52
N SER A 78 -3.25 0.16 -24.21
CA SER A 78 -3.47 1.51 -23.71
C SER A 78 -2.34 2.44 -24.16
N THR A 79 -2.70 3.52 -24.85
CA THR A 79 -1.78 4.60 -25.23
C THR A 79 -1.61 5.63 -24.12
N ASN A 80 -2.32 5.46 -23.00
CA ASN A 80 -2.22 6.37 -21.88
C ASN A 80 -0.89 6.15 -21.13
N GLN A 81 -0.12 7.22 -20.94
CA GLN A 81 1.23 7.16 -20.38
C GLN A 81 1.26 6.56 -18.97
N ILE A 82 0.26 6.84 -18.11
CA ILE A 82 0.25 6.28 -16.74
C ILE A 82 0.11 4.75 -16.76
N ALA A 83 -0.68 4.20 -17.69
CA ALA A 83 -0.83 2.76 -17.84
C ALA A 83 0.50 2.10 -18.27
N LEU A 84 1.18 2.71 -19.26
CA LEU A 84 2.48 2.23 -19.73
C LEU A 84 3.54 2.26 -18.63
N ASP A 85 3.58 3.33 -17.84
CA ASP A 85 4.54 3.47 -16.75
C ASP A 85 4.25 2.48 -15.60
N ILE A 86 2.99 2.23 -15.27
CA ILE A 86 2.61 1.16 -14.30
C ILE A 86 3.09 -0.20 -14.80
N LEU A 87 2.77 -0.55 -16.06
CA LEU A 87 3.13 -1.84 -16.65
C LEU A 87 4.65 -2.06 -16.75
N LYS A 88 5.41 -0.98 -16.86
CA LYS A 88 6.87 -1.00 -16.87
C LYS A 88 7.48 -1.18 -15.48
N ASN A 89 6.91 -0.53 -14.47
CA ASN A 89 7.50 -0.45 -13.13
C ASN A 89 6.99 -1.54 -12.17
N PHE A 90 5.87 -2.19 -12.49
CA PHE A 90 5.19 -3.14 -11.61
C PHE A 90 4.67 -4.37 -12.36
N ASP A 91 4.76 -5.55 -11.73
CA ASP A 91 4.30 -6.84 -12.29
C ASP A 91 3.24 -7.56 -11.43
N ALA A 92 2.86 -6.98 -10.30
CA ALA A 92 1.92 -7.55 -9.33
C ALA A 92 2.23 -9.01 -8.88
N ALA A 93 3.51 -9.40 -8.83
CA ALA A 93 3.89 -10.69 -8.24
C ALA A 93 3.49 -10.75 -6.74
N PRO A 94 3.08 -11.92 -6.21
CA PRO A 94 2.59 -12.05 -4.83
C PRO A 94 3.56 -11.50 -3.77
N ILE A 95 4.86 -11.77 -3.97
CA ILE A 95 5.93 -11.32 -3.08
C ILE A 95 6.04 -9.79 -2.96
N ARG A 96 5.50 -9.05 -3.92
CA ARG A 96 5.47 -7.58 -3.88
C ARG A 96 4.36 -7.04 -2.98
N PHE A 97 3.44 -7.86 -2.47
CA PHE A 97 2.39 -7.42 -1.56
C PHE A 97 2.68 -7.91 -0.14
N SER A 98 2.58 -7.03 0.84
CA SER A 98 2.76 -7.38 2.25
C SER A 98 1.90 -6.50 3.15
N GLU A 99 1.52 -7.02 4.31
CA GLU A 99 0.92 -6.20 5.35
C GLU A 99 1.98 -5.27 5.96
N SER A 100 1.62 -4.00 6.19
CA SER A 100 2.47 -3.06 6.92
C SER A 100 2.47 -3.33 8.43
N THR A 101 3.59 -3.09 9.10
CA THR A 101 3.64 -3.17 10.57
C THR A 101 2.95 -1.97 11.24
N PRO A 102 2.42 -2.10 12.47
CA PRO A 102 1.70 -1.02 13.15
C PRO A 102 2.53 0.25 13.41
N ASP A 103 3.85 0.14 13.53
CA ASP A 103 4.77 1.28 13.71
C ASP A 103 5.08 2.03 12.41
N SER A 104 4.63 1.54 11.25
CA SER A 104 4.72 2.28 9.99
C SER A 104 4.06 3.65 10.13
N SER A 105 4.81 4.72 9.82
CA SER A 105 4.27 6.08 9.76
C SER A 105 3.33 6.29 8.57
N TYR A 106 3.35 5.38 7.60
CA TYR A 106 2.51 5.40 6.41
C TYR A 106 1.43 4.33 6.50
N THR A 107 0.25 4.64 5.95
CA THR A 107 -0.89 3.71 5.90
C THR A 107 -0.77 2.73 4.73
N SER A 108 -0.24 3.17 3.60
CA SER A 108 0.23 2.31 2.50
C SER A 108 1.40 3.00 1.85
N TYR A 109 2.32 2.21 1.30
CA TYR A 109 3.50 2.76 0.64
C TYR A 109 4.17 1.75 -0.27
N THR A 110 4.93 2.26 -1.22
CA THR A 110 5.79 1.46 -2.11
C THR A 110 7.27 1.75 -1.86
N LEU A 111 8.10 0.72 -2.00
CA LEU A 111 9.55 0.84 -2.03
C LEU A 111 10.03 0.89 -3.48
N ASN A 112 11.02 1.74 -3.76
CA ASN A 112 11.73 1.81 -5.06
C ASN A 112 10.82 1.78 -6.29
N LYS A 113 9.74 2.59 -6.28
CA LYS A 113 8.74 2.67 -7.37
C LYS A 113 8.08 1.33 -7.71
N GLY A 114 7.76 0.53 -6.70
CA GLY A 114 6.94 -0.67 -6.85
C GLY A 114 7.70 -1.98 -6.72
N GLU A 115 8.96 -1.98 -6.29
CA GLU A 115 9.67 -3.22 -5.92
C GLU A 115 8.87 -4.01 -4.87
N LYS A 116 8.31 -3.29 -3.89
CA LYS A 116 7.42 -3.86 -2.88
C LYS A 116 6.37 -2.84 -2.45
N MET A 117 5.15 -3.30 -2.23
CA MET A 117 4.00 -2.55 -1.75
C MET A 117 3.60 -3.10 -0.38
N TYR A 118 3.47 -2.18 0.58
CA TYR A 118 2.96 -2.46 1.90
C TYR A 118 1.58 -1.84 2.05
N VAL A 119 0.61 -2.66 2.46
CA VAL A 119 -0.79 -2.27 2.65
C VAL A 119 -1.15 -2.46 4.11
N CYS A 120 -1.74 -1.44 4.74
CA CYS A 120 -2.24 -1.57 6.11
C CYS A 120 -3.57 -2.27 6.08
N LEU A 121 -3.56 -3.58 6.36
CA LEU A 121 -4.76 -4.40 6.28
C LEU A 121 -5.76 -4.12 7.40
N ARG A 122 -5.35 -3.40 8.45
CA ARG A 122 -6.05 -3.31 9.73
C ARG A 122 -6.23 -1.88 10.19
N GLN A 123 -7.31 -1.62 10.92
CA GLN A 123 -7.46 -0.36 11.63
C GLN A 123 -6.39 -0.21 12.72
N LYS A 124 -5.90 1.02 12.94
CA LYS A 124 -5.02 1.35 14.06
C LYS A 124 -5.82 1.78 15.28
N ASN A 125 -6.72 0.92 15.71
CA ASN A 125 -7.56 1.09 16.90
C ASN A 125 -7.43 -0.16 17.80
N ALA A 126 -8.24 -0.24 18.86
CA ALA A 126 -8.18 -1.34 19.81
C ALA A 126 -8.60 -2.69 19.21
N THR A 127 -9.50 -2.70 18.22
CA THR A 127 -10.05 -3.92 17.62
C THR A 127 -9.16 -4.49 16.51
N GLN A 128 -8.42 -3.62 15.80
CA GLN A 128 -7.55 -4.00 14.68
C GLN A 128 -8.26 -4.77 13.57
N ASP A 129 -9.54 -4.43 13.36
CA ASP A 129 -10.39 -5.06 12.36
C ASP A 129 -9.78 -4.93 10.96
N LEU A 130 -9.96 -5.97 10.14
CA LEU A 130 -9.53 -5.95 8.75
C LEU A 130 -10.36 -4.95 7.93
N VAL A 131 -9.66 -4.22 7.08
CA VAL A 131 -10.24 -3.15 6.26
C VAL A 131 -10.89 -3.75 5.00
N SER A 132 -12.08 -3.25 4.67
CA SER A 132 -12.93 -3.75 3.58
C SER A 132 -12.21 -3.81 2.23
N ALA A 133 -12.63 -4.81 1.42
CA ALA A 133 -12.19 -5.09 0.05
C ALA A 133 -12.06 -3.86 -0.86
N ASN A 134 -13.00 -2.93 -0.73
CA ASN A 134 -13.07 -1.75 -1.55
C ASN A 134 -12.04 -0.67 -1.12
N VAL A 135 -11.88 -0.43 0.18
CA VAL A 135 -10.95 0.58 0.71
C VAL A 135 -9.49 0.23 0.43
N LEU A 136 -9.06 -1.02 0.65
CA LEU A 136 -7.66 -1.35 0.28
C LEU A 136 -7.44 -1.40 -1.23
N THR A 137 -8.50 -1.57 -2.03
CA THR A 137 -8.37 -1.40 -3.48
C THR A 137 -8.09 0.07 -3.79
N PHE A 138 -8.86 1.00 -3.23
CA PHE A 138 -8.62 2.45 -3.38
C PHE A 138 -7.18 2.85 -3.06
N VAL A 139 -6.66 2.45 -1.89
CA VAL A 139 -5.29 2.81 -1.48
C VAL A 139 -4.23 2.07 -2.28
N THR A 140 -4.51 0.86 -2.78
CA THR A 140 -3.60 0.18 -3.71
C THR A 140 -3.54 0.90 -5.05
N LEU A 141 -4.68 1.39 -5.56
CA LEU A 141 -4.73 2.20 -6.78
C LEU A 141 -4.00 3.54 -6.60
N HIS A 142 -4.04 4.12 -5.39
CA HIS A 142 -3.25 5.29 -5.02
C HIS A 142 -1.74 5.02 -5.15
N GLU A 143 -1.28 3.89 -4.61
CA GLU A 143 0.11 3.46 -4.73
C GLU A 143 0.51 3.16 -6.19
N LEU A 144 -0.37 2.57 -7.01
CA LEU A 144 -0.13 2.43 -8.46
C LEU A 144 0.00 3.81 -9.14
N GLY A 145 -0.79 4.79 -8.70
CA GLY A 145 -0.65 6.19 -9.12
C GLY A 145 0.74 6.74 -8.84
N HIS A 146 1.31 6.44 -7.67
CA HIS A 146 2.69 6.82 -7.32
C HIS A 146 3.73 6.07 -8.15
N ILE A 147 3.51 4.78 -8.43
CA ILE A 147 4.41 3.95 -9.26
C ILE A 147 4.50 4.48 -10.70
N GLY A 148 3.37 4.85 -11.28
CA GLY A 148 3.33 5.31 -12.67
C GLY A 148 3.51 6.82 -12.84
N THR A 149 3.39 7.62 -11.79
CA THR A 149 3.61 9.08 -11.87
C THR A 149 5.07 9.42 -11.64
N ARG A 150 5.66 10.17 -12.57
CA ARG A 150 7.08 10.56 -12.49
C ARG A 150 7.40 11.51 -11.33
N GLU A 151 6.44 12.36 -10.96
CA GLU A 151 6.56 13.37 -9.91
C GLU A 151 6.37 12.76 -8.52
N ILE A 152 7.04 13.33 -7.51
CA ILE A 152 6.94 12.89 -6.12
C ILE A 152 5.84 13.70 -5.42
N GLY A 153 5.01 13.00 -4.64
CA GLY A 153 3.91 13.60 -3.87
C GLY A 153 2.60 13.70 -4.65
N HIS A 154 1.61 14.35 -4.02
CA HIS A 154 0.25 14.48 -4.54
C HIS A 154 0.11 15.73 -5.42
N THR A 155 0.90 15.81 -6.50
CA THR A 155 0.84 16.92 -7.46
C THR A 155 -0.45 16.89 -8.30
N PRO A 156 -0.80 17.97 -9.02
CA PRO A 156 -1.94 17.94 -9.95
C PRO A 156 -1.83 16.82 -11.00
N LEU A 157 -0.62 16.49 -11.45
CA LEU A 157 -0.39 15.37 -12.36
C LEU A 157 -0.72 14.03 -11.68
N PHE A 158 -0.25 13.82 -10.45
CA PHE A 158 -0.60 12.64 -9.67
C PHE A 158 -2.11 12.50 -9.52
N TRP A 159 -2.81 13.56 -9.11
CA TRP A 159 -4.26 13.49 -8.89
C TRP A 159 -5.03 13.19 -10.18
N ASN A 160 -4.60 13.74 -11.32
CA ASN A 160 -5.22 13.44 -12.61
C ASN A 160 -5.00 11.97 -13.00
N ASN A 161 -3.78 11.46 -12.84
CA ASN A 161 -3.42 10.07 -13.10
C ASN A 161 -4.20 9.11 -12.18
N PHE A 162 -4.26 9.42 -10.88
CA PHE A 162 -4.99 8.61 -9.91
C PHE A 162 -6.49 8.58 -10.23
N ALA A 163 -7.09 9.71 -10.59
CA ALA A 163 -8.49 9.76 -11.00
C ALA A 163 -8.76 8.94 -12.28
N TRP A 164 -7.84 8.97 -13.25
CA TRP A 164 -7.94 8.13 -14.44
C TRP A 164 -7.88 6.64 -14.10
N ILE A 165 -6.97 6.23 -13.21
CA ILE A 165 -6.87 4.85 -12.71
C ILE A 165 -8.17 4.42 -12.02
N LEU A 166 -8.73 5.27 -11.16
CA LEU A 166 -10.01 5.00 -10.47
C LEU A 166 -11.14 4.80 -11.48
N LYS A 167 -11.26 5.67 -12.49
CA LYS A 167 -12.24 5.51 -13.57
C LYS A 167 -12.11 4.15 -14.27
N GLN A 168 -10.89 3.73 -14.61
CA GLN A 168 -10.65 2.41 -15.22
C GLN A 168 -11.02 1.25 -14.28
N ALA A 169 -10.74 1.39 -12.98
CA ALA A 169 -11.09 0.40 -11.98
C ALA A 169 -12.62 0.28 -11.75
N GLU A 170 -13.34 1.40 -11.78
CA GLU A 170 -14.81 1.45 -11.72
C GLU A 170 -15.44 0.81 -12.97
N GLU A 171 -14.94 1.15 -14.17
CA GLU A 171 -15.40 0.56 -15.44
C GLU A 171 -15.22 -0.96 -15.48
N LEU A 172 -14.19 -1.49 -14.80
CA LEU A 172 -13.93 -2.93 -14.66
C LEU A 172 -14.69 -3.60 -13.50
N GLY A 173 -15.39 -2.83 -12.66
CA GLY A 173 -16.09 -3.34 -11.48
C GLY A 173 -15.17 -3.88 -10.38
N ILE A 174 -13.89 -3.48 -10.36
CA ILE A 174 -12.94 -3.89 -9.31
C ILE A 174 -12.87 -2.89 -8.15
N TYR A 175 -13.39 -1.68 -8.36
CA TYR A 175 -13.53 -0.63 -7.35
C TYR A 175 -14.94 -0.05 -7.44
N GLU A 176 -15.58 0.14 -6.30
CA GLU A 176 -16.87 0.83 -6.19
C GLU A 176 -16.61 2.25 -5.68
N TYR A 177 -17.12 3.25 -6.39
CA TYR A 177 -17.02 4.65 -5.97
C TYR A 177 -17.58 4.84 -4.55
N GLN A 178 -16.87 5.59 -3.72
CA GLN A 178 -17.32 6.02 -2.41
C GLN A 178 -17.16 7.53 -2.30
N ASP A 179 -18.21 8.24 -1.88
CA ASP A 179 -18.10 9.67 -1.62
C ASP A 179 -17.43 9.90 -0.26
N PHE A 180 -16.10 9.86 -0.22
CA PHE A 180 -15.33 10.07 1.01
C PHE A 180 -15.44 11.50 1.56
N ALA A 181 -15.85 12.46 0.74
CA ALA A 181 -16.04 13.84 1.20
C ALA A 181 -17.32 13.96 2.04
N GLU A 182 -18.41 13.32 1.61
CA GLU A 182 -19.67 13.28 2.36
C GLU A 182 -19.67 12.18 3.44
N HIS A 183 -19.01 11.05 3.17
CA HIS A 183 -18.95 9.87 4.03
C HIS A 183 -17.50 9.39 4.24
N PRO A 184 -16.70 10.09 5.07
CA PRO A 184 -15.33 9.69 5.35
C PRO A 184 -15.25 8.27 5.90
N VAL A 185 -14.25 7.52 5.46
CA VAL A 185 -13.99 6.17 5.97
C VAL A 185 -12.70 6.14 6.78
N GLU A 186 -12.71 5.43 7.91
CA GLU A 186 -11.50 5.18 8.66
C GLU A 186 -10.61 4.19 7.91
N TYR A 187 -9.33 4.50 7.81
CA TYR A 187 -8.32 3.64 7.26
C TYR A 187 -7.04 3.77 8.06
N CYS A 188 -6.62 2.69 8.73
CA CYS A 188 -5.31 2.61 9.37
C CYS A 188 -5.04 3.76 10.36
N GLY A 189 -6.09 4.21 11.07
CA GLY A 189 -6.01 5.29 12.07
C GLY A 189 -6.08 6.72 11.50
N ILE A 190 -6.34 6.88 10.21
CA ILE A 190 -6.68 8.18 9.59
C ILE A 190 -8.07 8.11 8.96
N SER A 191 -8.65 9.26 8.64
CA SER A 191 -9.84 9.33 7.81
C SER A 191 -9.44 9.61 6.36
N ILE A 192 -9.92 8.78 5.44
CA ILE A 192 -9.88 9.10 4.01
C ILE A 192 -11.06 10.03 3.75
N THR A 193 -10.75 11.26 3.35
CA THR A 193 -11.72 12.32 3.04
C THR A 193 -11.68 12.77 1.59
N ASP A 194 -10.59 12.46 0.88
CA ASP A 194 -10.33 12.98 -0.46
C ASP A 194 -10.30 11.85 -1.50
N GLN A 195 -11.10 12.02 -2.55
CA GLN A 195 -11.04 11.24 -3.79
C GLN A 195 -11.02 12.20 -4.98
N PRO A 196 -10.06 12.06 -5.93
CA PRO A 196 -10.03 12.94 -7.09
C PRO A 196 -11.13 12.58 -8.08
N LYS A 197 -11.72 13.59 -8.73
CA LYS A 197 -12.62 13.40 -9.89
C LYS A 197 -11.83 13.60 -11.17
N TYR A 198 -11.90 12.64 -12.10
CA TYR A 198 -11.15 12.70 -13.36
C TYR A 198 -11.73 13.79 -14.26
N LYS A 199 -10.87 14.69 -14.77
CA LYS A 199 -11.23 15.69 -15.77
C LYS A 199 -10.57 15.28 -17.09
N GLU A 200 -11.36 14.79 -18.03
CA GLU A 200 -10.86 14.32 -19.33
C GLU A 200 -10.15 15.46 -20.08
N ASN A 201 -8.86 15.28 -20.36
CA ASN A 201 -8.03 16.26 -21.06
C ASN A 201 -8.17 16.06 -22.58
N SER A 202 -7.91 17.09 -23.37
CA SER A 202 -8.02 17.05 -24.85
C SER A 202 -7.09 16.03 -25.54
N ILE A 203 -6.09 15.50 -24.82
CA ILE A 203 -5.17 14.46 -25.29
C ILE A 203 -5.83 13.07 -25.19
N ASP A 204 -6.56 12.79 -24.11
CA ASP A 204 -7.23 11.50 -23.88
C ASP A 204 -8.46 11.33 -24.79
N ALA A 205 -9.14 12.43 -25.13
CA ALA A 205 -10.26 12.42 -26.07
C ALA A 205 -9.87 11.99 -27.50
N LYS A 206 -8.62 12.27 -27.92
CA LYS A 206 -8.13 11.88 -29.25
C LYS A 206 -7.77 10.39 -29.33
N ALA A 207 -7.29 9.80 -28.24
CA ALA A 207 -6.92 8.39 -28.18
C ALA A 207 -8.13 7.43 -28.30
N LYS A 208 -9.33 7.87 -27.90
CA LYS A 208 -10.58 7.11 -28.08
C LYS A 208 -11.19 7.20 -29.50
N SER A 209 -10.66 8.08 -30.34
CA SER A 209 -11.18 8.33 -31.70
C SER A 209 -10.37 7.64 -32.81
N GLN A 210 -9.46 6.72 -32.44
CA GLN A 210 -8.63 5.94 -33.36
C GLN A 210 -8.87 4.44 -33.16
#